data_AF-W7ICH7-F1
#
_entry.id   AF-W7ICH7-F1
#
_cell.length_a   1.000
_cell.length_b   1.000
_cell.length_c   1.000
_cell.angle_alpha   90.00
_cell.angle_beta   90.00
_cell.angle_gamma   90.00
#
_symmetry.space_group_name_H-M   'P 1'
#
loop_
_entity.id
_entity.type
_entity.pdbx_description
1 polymer ?
#
loop_
_entity_poly.entity_id
_entity_poly.type
_entity_poly.pdbx_seq_one_letter_code
_entity_poly.pdbx_strand_id
1 'polypeptide(L)'
;MYIYQQPPTMQERKEGVIIGPAVVLQTRNDDRFSETDDVVDAVHELSALLTLGQERQRKKSIKKIVYRAVGRDDTLDGDDLFLLSSVQSHLAISHVYLTDAYSRFIRTGHLPPAEYILANPEWCACRIGRTKWHNLLEPDGRVEALRAVMAVIAWLKRDL
;
A
#
# COMPACT_ATOMS: atom_id res chain seq x y z
N MET A 1 -10.00 0.18 -4.83
CA MET A 1 -10.64 1.05 -3.80
C MET A 1 -9.61 1.38 -2.73
N TYR A 2 -9.59 2.58 -2.18
CA TYR A 2 -8.69 2.96 -1.08
C TYR A 2 -9.38 2.91 0.26
N ILE A 3 -8.67 2.46 1.31
CA ILE A 3 -9.15 2.49 2.68
C ILE A 3 -8.55 3.72 3.37
N TYR A 4 -9.40 4.62 3.84
CA TYR A 4 -9.03 5.82 4.59
C TYR A 4 -9.36 5.65 6.07
N GLN A 5 -8.60 6.32 6.92
CA GLN A 5 -8.88 6.41 8.34
C GLN A 5 -9.72 7.65 8.63
N GLN A 6 -10.74 7.49 9.47
CA GLN A 6 -11.48 8.64 9.99
C GLN A 6 -10.61 9.41 10.98
N PRO A 7 -10.60 10.76 10.94
CA PRO A 7 -9.90 11.55 11.93
C PRO A 7 -10.44 11.24 13.34
N PRO A 8 -9.55 11.02 14.33
CA PRO A 8 -9.94 10.63 15.68
C PRO A 8 -10.69 11.74 16.41
N THR A 9 -10.34 13.02 16.16
CA THR A 9 -10.93 14.15 16.87
C THR A 9 -11.97 14.91 16.03
N MET A 10 -12.99 15.46 16.69
CA MET A 10 -13.98 16.32 16.02
C MET A 10 -13.37 17.62 15.48
N GLN A 11 -12.28 18.10 16.09
CA GLN A 11 -11.59 19.29 15.63
C GLN A 11 -10.88 19.03 14.29
N GLU A 12 -10.11 17.95 14.17
CA GLU A 12 -9.48 17.56 12.89
C GLU A 12 -10.53 17.35 11.78
N ARG A 13 -11.72 16.84 12.10
CA ARG A 13 -12.83 16.71 11.14
C ARG A 13 -13.34 18.07 10.65
N LYS A 14 -13.50 19.05 11.56
CA LYS A 14 -13.91 20.41 11.22
C LYS A 14 -12.85 21.15 10.41
N GLU A 15 -11.58 20.87 10.71
CA GLU A 15 -10.43 21.40 9.99
C GLU A 15 -10.27 20.76 8.60
N GLY A 16 -10.97 19.65 8.32
CA GLY A 16 -10.95 18.99 7.01
C GLY A 16 -9.77 18.04 6.83
N VAL A 17 -9.19 17.52 7.93
CA VAL A 17 -8.10 16.54 7.87
C VAL A 17 -8.62 15.24 7.24
N ILE A 18 -7.89 14.73 6.25
CA ILE A 18 -8.12 13.41 5.65
C ILE A 18 -6.90 12.56 5.95
N ILE A 19 -7.11 11.46 6.67
CA ILE A 19 -6.05 10.53 7.01
C ILE A 19 -6.12 9.33 6.05
N GLY A 20 -5.09 9.16 5.21
CA GLY A 20 -4.97 8.05 4.27
C GLY A 20 -4.39 8.45 2.92
N PRO A 21 -4.47 7.55 1.92
CA PRO A 21 -4.96 6.16 2.03
C PRO A 21 -4.00 5.25 2.81
N ALA A 22 -4.54 4.31 3.60
CA ALA A 22 -3.76 3.38 4.42
C ALA A 22 -3.43 2.08 3.66
N VAL A 23 -4.41 1.53 2.95
CA VAL A 23 -4.34 0.26 2.23
C VAL A 23 -5.17 0.36 0.95
N VAL A 24 -4.78 -0.35 -0.11
CA VAL A 24 -5.64 -0.58 -1.27
C VAL A 24 -6.39 -1.90 -1.12
N LEU A 25 -7.67 -1.89 -1.50
CA LEU A 25 -8.44 -3.11 -1.75
C LEU A 25 -8.67 -3.26 -3.25
N GLN A 26 -8.27 -4.41 -3.78
CA GLN A 26 -8.54 -4.82 -5.15
C GLN A 26 -9.34 -6.12 -5.14
N THR A 27 -10.47 -6.11 -5.85
CA THR A 27 -11.27 -7.32 -6.08
C THR A 27 -11.16 -7.69 -7.55
N ARG A 28 -10.78 -8.93 -7.81
CA ARG A 28 -10.75 -9.52 -9.14
C ARG A 28 -12.12 -10.10 -9.45
N ASN A 29 -12.66 -9.71 -10.60
CA ASN A 29 -13.86 -10.32 -11.15
C ASN A 29 -13.43 -11.40 -12.14
N ASP A 30 -12.96 -12.52 -11.59
CA ASP A 30 -12.44 -13.65 -12.35
C ASP A 30 -13.25 -14.91 -11.99
N ASP A 31 -13.61 -15.70 -12.99
CA ASP A 31 -14.36 -16.94 -12.82
C ASP A 31 -13.44 -18.14 -12.58
N ARG A 32 -12.15 -18.00 -12.89
CA ARG A 32 -11.12 -19.04 -12.67
C ARG A 32 -10.16 -18.62 -11.58
N PHE A 33 -10.09 -19.41 -10.52
CA PHE A 33 -9.06 -19.27 -9.50
C PHE A 33 -7.85 -20.12 -9.89
N SER A 34 -6.69 -19.47 -10.01
CA SER A 34 -5.38 -20.10 -10.14
C SER A 34 -4.51 -19.61 -8.99
N GLU A 35 -3.80 -20.53 -8.34
CA GLU A 35 -2.86 -20.17 -7.27
C GLU A 35 -1.57 -19.56 -7.83
N THR A 36 -1.18 -19.97 -9.05
CA THR A 36 -0.07 -19.36 -9.78
C THR A 36 -0.52 -18.05 -10.41
N ASP A 37 0.30 -17.02 -10.23
CA ASP A 37 0.08 -15.70 -10.80
C ASP A 37 0.30 -15.68 -12.30
N ASP A 38 -0.71 -15.20 -13.01
CA ASP A 38 -0.51 -14.68 -14.34
C ASP A 38 0.20 -13.32 -14.26
N VAL A 39 1.08 -13.04 -15.21
CA VAL A 39 1.87 -11.79 -15.26
C VAL A 39 0.97 -10.54 -15.16
N VAL A 40 -0.23 -10.63 -15.73
CA VAL A 40 -1.23 -9.56 -15.71
C VAL A 40 -1.68 -9.23 -14.29
N ASP A 41 -1.81 -10.23 -13.41
CA ASP A 41 -2.22 -10.02 -12.02
C ASP A 41 -1.15 -9.30 -11.23
N ALA A 42 0.10 -9.76 -11.35
CA ALA A 42 1.24 -9.12 -10.71
C ALA A 42 1.37 -7.65 -11.16
N VAL A 43 1.12 -7.36 -12.44
CA VAL A 43 1.12 -5.99 -12.97
C VAL A 43 -0.02 -5.15 -12.39
N HIS A 44 -1.23 -5.69 -12.26
CA HIS A 44 -2.34 -4.98 -11.63
C HIS A 44 -2.07 -4.69 -10.15
N GLU A 45 -1.57 -5.67 -9.41
CA GLU A 45 -1.18 -5.50 -8.00
C GLU A 45 -0.09 -4.45 -7.84
N LEU A 46 0.96 -4.51 -8.67
CA LEU A 46 2.02 -3.50 -8.68
C LEU A 46 1.46 -2.11 -9.00
N SER A 47 0.61 -1.99 -10.01
CA SER A 47 0.01 -0.71 -10.42
C SER A 47 -0.81 -0.10 -9.29
N ALA A 48 -1.59 -0.92 -8.58
CA ALA A 48 -2.35 -0.51 -7.41
C ALA A 48 -1.44 0.00 -6.29
N LEU A 49 -0.36 -0.71 -5.99
CA LEU A 49 0.63 -0.32 -4.98
C LEU A 49 1.37 0.96 -5.36
N LEU A 50 1.84 1.10 -6.61
CA LEU A 50 2.49 2.31 -7.09
C LEU A 50 1.55 3.52 -6.99
N THR A 51 0.28 3.35 -7.33
CA THR A 51 -0.72 4.43 -7.20
C THR A 51 -0.95 4.79 -5.73
N LEU A 52 -1.00 3.80 -4.82
CA LEU A 52 -1.07 4.05 -3.38
C LEU A 52 0.13 4.90 -2.89
N GLY A 53 1.35 4.54 -3.31
CA GLY A 53 2.56 5.29 -2.96
C GLY A 53 2.49 6.73 -3.45
N GLN A 54 1.99 6.96 -4.66
CA GLN A 54 1.79 8.31 -5.18
C GLN A 54 0.75 9.11 -4.39
N GLU A 55 -0.38 8.50 -4.03
CA GLU A 55 -1.41 9.16 -3.21
C GLU A 55 -0.88 9.47 -1.80
N ARG A 56 -0.14 8.57 -1.16
CA ARG A 56 0.49 8.81 0.17
C ARG A 56 1.57 9.88 0.14
N GLN A 57 2.18 10.13 -1.02
CA GLN A 57 3.13 11.24 -1.22
C GLN A 57 2.44 12.59 -1.47
N ARG A 58 1.12 12.66 -1.64
CA ARG A 58 0.40 13.93 -1.80
C ARG A 58 0.33 14.70 -0.46
N LYS A 59 1.43 15.34 -0.08
CA LYS A 59 1.46 16.37 0.96
C LYS A 59 0.96 17.70 0.37
N LYS A 60 -0.34 17.82 0.05
CA LYS A 60 -0.94 19.09 -0.41
C LYS A 60 -2.08 19.53 0.51
N SER A 61 -2.00 20.74 1.05
CA SER A 61 -3.16 21.40 1.65
C SER A 61 -3.93 22.16 0.57
N ILE A 62 -5.05 21.63 0.08
CA ILE A 62 -5.92 22.39 -0.84
C ILE A 62 -7.02 23.04 0.00
N LYS A 63 -6.92 24.37 0.19
CA LYS A 63 -7.90 25.32 0.76
C LYS A 63 -8.56 25.00 2.12
N LYS A 64 -8.34 23.82 2.71
CA LYS A 64 -8.66 23.36 4.08
C LYS A 64 -8.33 21.88 4.29
N ILE A 65 -8.19 21.08 3.23
CA ILE A 65 -7.97 19.63 3.39
C ILE A 65 -6.50 19.35 3.67
N VAL A 66 -6.20 18.73 4.80
CA VAL A 66 -4.83 18.30 5.17
C VAL A 66 -4.74 16.78 5.01
N TYR A 67 -3.93 16.32 4.05
CA TYR A 67 -3.67 14.89 3.85
C TYR A 67 -2.55 14.41 4.77
N ARG A 68 -2.82 13.36 5.54
CA ARG A 68 -1.84 12.67 6.38
C ARG A 68 -1.76 11.20 5.97
N ALA A 69 -0.60 10.75 5.52
CA ALA A 69 -0.37 9.34 5.22
C ALA A 69 -0.38 8.52 6.53
N VAL A 70 -1.04 7.36 6.52
CA VAL A 70 -1.06 6.43 7.67
C VAL A 70 0.16 5.52 7.58
N GLY A 71 0.85 5.26 8.69
CA GLY A 71 1.87 4.21 8.79
C GLY A 71 3.16 4.43 7.99
N ARG A 72 3.31 5.61 7.38
CA ARG A 72 4.56 6.01 6.72
C ARG A 72 5.49 6.55 7.79
N ASP A 73 6.69 5.99 7.84
CA ASP A 73 7.76 6.50 8.69
C ASP A 73 8.51 7.59 7.93
N ASP A 74 8.38 8.85 8.34
CA ASP A 74 9.08 9.98 7.72
C ASP A 74 10.60 9.96 8.06
N THR A 75 11.08 9.06 8.93
CA THR A 75 12.52 8.88 9.22
C THR A 75 13.21 7.92 8.23
N LEU A 76 12.43 7.09 7.52
CA LEU A 76 12.93 6.17 6.50
C LEU A 76 12.84 6.82 5.12
N ASP A 77 13.81 6.52 4.24
CA ASP A 77 13.85 7.01 2.86
C ASP A 77 12.90 6.23 1.91
N GLY A 78 11.70 5.90 2.39
CA GLY A 78 10.75 5.09 1.65
C GLY A 78 9.42 4.87 2.36
N ASP A 79 8.64 3.94 1.82
CA ASP A 79 7.30 3.63 2.32
C ASP A 79 6.96 2.15 2.12
N ASP A 80 6.38 1.55 3.15
CA ASP A 80 5.78 0.21 3.11
C ASP A 80 4.34 0.30 2.64
N LEU A 81 4.03 -0.37 1.54
CA LEU A 81 2.72 -0.32 0.90
C LEU A 81 2.10 -1.70 0.92
N PHE A 82 0.83 -1.75 1.31
CA PHE A 82 0.06 -2.99 1.42
C PHE A 82 -1.18 -2.94 0.52
N LEU A 83 -1.44 -4.06 -0.14
CA LEU A 83 -2.61 -4.32 -0.96
C LEU A 83 -3.32 -5.55 -0.40
N LEU A 84 -4.63 -5.41 -0.20
CA LEU A 84 -5.52 -6.54 0.01
C LEU A 84 -6.10 -6.91 -1.35
N SER A 85 -5.71 -8.08 -1.85
CA SER A 85 -6.21 -8.66 -3.09
C SER A 85 -7.26 -9.71 -2.76
N SER A 86 -8.41 -9.68 -3.43
CA SER A 86 -9.44 -10.71 -3.29
C SER A 86 -9.90 -11.22 -4.65
N VAL A 87 -10.12 -12.52 -4.74
CA VAL A 87 -10.74 -13.21 -5.88
C VAL A 87 -11.71 -14.25 -5.34
N GLN A 88 -12.98 -14.15 -5.71
CA GLN A 88 -14.05 -14.99 -5.16
C GLN A 88 -14.03 -15.03 -3.62
N SER A 89 -13.85 -16.20 -3.01
CA SER A 89 -13.72 -16.38 -1.56
C SER A 89 -12.28 -16.36 -1.05
N HIS A 90 -11.30 -16.03 -1.88
CA HIS A 90 -9.90 -16.01 -1.49
C HIS A 90 -9.43 -14.57 -1.22
N LEU A 91 -8.53 -14.44 -0.25
CA LEU A 91 -7.86 -13.20 0.11
C LEU A 91 -6.35 -13.42 0.15
N ALA A 92 -5.59 -12.51 -0.43
CA ALA A 92 -4.14 -12.44 -0.30
C ALA A 92 -3.72 -11.02 0.07
N ILE A 93 -2.55 -10.91 0.69
CA ILE A 93 -1.94 -9.63 1.03
C ILE A 93 -0.64 -9.49 0.26
N SER A 94 -0.54 -8.43 -0.52
CA SER A 94 0.69 -8.07 -1.23
C SER A 94 1.36 -6.89 -0.53
N HIS A 95 2.68 -6.93 -0.44
CA HIS A 95 3.52 -5.92 0.17
C HIS A 95 4.63 -5.51 -0.80
N VAL A 96 4.93 -4.21 -0.81
CA VAL A 96 6.11 -3.68 -1.48
C VAL A 96 6.69 -2.55 -0.64
N TYR A 97 8.02 -2.50 -0.59
CA TYR A 97 8.75 -1.34 -0.11
C TYR A 97 9.19 -0.50 -1.30
N LEU A 98 8.87 0.79 -1.31
CA LEU A 98 9.32 1.72 -2.34
C LEU A 98 10.17 2.82 -1.72
N THR A 99 11.34 3.06 -2.29
CA THR A 99 12.14 4.21 -1.89
C THR A 99 11.48 5.52 -2.36
N ASP A 100 11.75 6.60 -1.66
CA ASP A 100 11.31 7.94 -2.07
C ASP A 100 11.95 8.36 -3.39
N ALA A 101 13.21 7.96 -3.61
CA ALA A 101 13.94 8.18 -4.86
C ALA A 101 13.23 7.53 -6.05
N TYR A 102 12.81 6.27 -5.91
CA TYR A 102 12.07 5.55 -6.96
C TYR A 102 10.69 6.13 -7.19
N SER A 103 9.96 6.43 -6.12
CA SER A 103 8.63 7.05 -6.21
C SER A 103 8.68 8.42 -6.91
N ARG A 104 9.71 9.22 -6.62
CA ARG A 104 9.96 10.50 -7.31
C ARG A 104 10.32 10.29 -8.78
N PHE A 105 11.16 9.30 -9.08
CA PHE A 105 11.54 8.96 -10.46
C PHE A 105 10.31 8.56 -11.28
N ILE A 106 9.47 7.63 -10.81
CA ILE A 106 8.25 7.21 -11.53
C ILE A 106 7.30 8.39 -11.77
N ARG A 107 7.21 9.33 -10.83
CA ARG A 107 6.36 10.53 -10.98
C ARG A 107 6.93 11.56 -11.96
N THR A 108 8.25 11.76 -11.97
CA THR A 108 8.87 12.94 -12.63
C THR A 108 9.79 12.60 -13.80
N GLY A 109 10.16 11.34 -13.98
CA GLY A 109 11.18 10.87 -14.92
C GLY A 109 12.62 11.26 -14.55
N HIS A 110 12.85 12.00 -13.46
CA HIS A 110 14.19 12.48 -13.08
C HIS A 110 14.94 11.45 -12.24
N LEU A 111 16.13 11.07 -12.69
CA LEU A 111 17.01 10.17 -11.95
C LEU A 111 17.56 10.84 -10.68
N PRO A 112 17.79 10.08 -9.61
CA PRO A 112 18.56 10.57 -8.47
C PRO A 112 20.00 10.94 -8.88
N PRO A 113 20.70 11.78 -8.09
CA PRO A 113 22.12 12.07 -8.31
C PRO A 113 22.96 10.78 -8.41
N ALA A 114 24.00 10.79 -9.25
CA ALA A 114 24.83 9.59 -9.49
C ALA A 114 25.48 9.05 -8.21
N GLU A 115 25.89 9.95 -7.30
CA GLU A 115 26.41 9.60 -5.96
C GLU A 115 25.39 8.83 -5.11
N TYR A 116 24.10 9.19 -5.19
CA TYR A 116 23.02 8.50 -4.49
C TYR A 116 22.80 7.10 -5.07
N ILE A 117 22.81 6.96 -6.40
CA ILE A 117 22.64 5.68 -7.08
C ILE A 117 23.79 4.73 -6.73
N LEU A 118 25.03 5.23 -6.70
CA LEU A 118 26.20 4.42 -6.34
C LEU A 118 26.15 3.95 -4.89
N ALA A 119 25.71 4.81 -3.97
CA ALA A 119 25.53 4.48 -2.56
C ALA A 119 24.34 3.54 -2.30
N ASN A 120 23.32 3.58 -3.16
CA ASN A 120 22.06 2.85 -3.00
C ASN A 120 21.72 2.07 -4.29
N PRO A 121 22.46 1.00 -4.64
CA PRO A 121 22.25 0.27 -5.90
C PRO A 121 20.82 -0.28 -6.06
N GLU A 122 20.16 -0.59 -4.96
CA GLU A 122 18.80 -1.12 -4.91
C GLU A 122 17.72 -0.02 -4.86
N TRP A 123 18.07 1.25 -5.09
CA TRP A 123 17.12 2.37 -4.97
C TRP A 123 15.86 2.18 -5.81
N CYS A 124 15.97 1.56 -6.99
CA CYS A 124 14.85 1.27 -7.89
C CYS A 124 14.34 -0.17 -7.82
N ALA A 125 14.79 -0.97 -6.85
CA ALA A 125 14.36 -2.34 -6.70
C ALA A 125 12.94 -2.40 -6.13
N CYS A 126 11.98 -2.78 -6.97
CA CYS A 126 10.60 -2.99 -6.58
C CYS A 126 10.36 -4.47 -6.31
N ARG A 127 10.49 -4.90 -5.05
CA ARG A 127 10.26 -6.30 -4.64
C ARG A 127 8.87 -6.46 -4.06
N ILE A 128 7.99 -7.11 -4.81
CA ILE A 128 6.65 -7.45 -4.33
C ILE A 128 6.69 -8.83 -3.71
N GLY A 129 6.25 -8.93 -2.46
CA GLY A 129 5.93 -10.19 -1.81
C GLY A 129 4.43 -10.34 -1.67
N ARG A 130 3.89 -11.52 -1.94
CA ARG A 130 2.49 -11.84 -1.66
C ARG A 130 2.41 -13.05 -0.75
N THR A 131 1.44 -13.03 0.16
CA THR A 131 1.06 -14.23 0.91
C THR A 131 0.49 -15.29 -0.03
N LYS A 132 0.34 -16.52 0.48
CA LYS A 132 -0.57 -17.48 -0.14
C LYS A 132 -1.99 -16.89 -0.19
N TRP A 133 -2.81 -17.45 -1.07
CA TRP A 133 -4.25 -17.19 -1.05
C TRP A 133 -4.89 -17.90 0.13
N HIS A 134 -5.60 -17.16 0.98
CA HIS A 134 -6.35 -17.71 2.10
C HIS A 134 -7.80 -17.93 1.67
N ASN A 135 -8.28 -19.17 1.73
CA ASN A 135 -9.66 -19.51 1.45
C ASN A 135 -10.57 -19.13 2.63
N LEU A 136 -11.46 -18.16 2.44
CA LEU A 136 -12.37 -17.68 3.48
C LEU A 136 -13.59 -18.61 3.72
N LEU A 137 -13.77 -19.65 2.91
CA LEU A 137 -14.77 -20.69 3.19
C LEU A 137 -14.25 -21.71 4.21
N GLU A 138 -12.93 -21.85 4.32
CA GLU A 138 -12.28 -22.74 5.27
C GLU A 138 -12.07 -22.04 6.62
N PRO A 139 -12.40 -22.68 7.76
CA PRO A 139 -12.23 -22.08 9.07
C PRO A 139 -10.81 -21.57 9.35
N ASP A 140 -9.79 -22.38 9.03
CA ASP A 140 -8.39 -22.03 9.28
C ASP A 140 -7.93 -20.90 8.37
N GLY A 141 -8.32 -20.94 7.09
CA GLY A 141 -8.06 -19.88 6.11
C GLY A 141 -8.62 -18.53 6.57
N ARG A 142 -9.84 -18.49 7.15
CA ARG A 142 -10.41 -17.26 7.74
C ARG A 142 -9.60 -16.71 8.90
N VAL A 143 -9.17 -17.59 9.82
CA VAL A 143 -8.42 -17.17 11.00
C VAL A 143 -7.05 -16.61 10.59
N GLU A 144 -6.36 -17.28 9.68
CA GLU A 144 -5.09 -16.79 9.15
C GLU A 144 -5.23 -15.46 8.41
N ALA A 145 -6.22 -15.35 7.50
CA ALA A 145 -6.52 -14.12 6.78
C ALA A 145 -6.80 -12.96 7.74
N LEU A 146 -7.63 -13.18 8.75
CA LEU A 146 -7.95 -12.16 9.76
C LEU A 146 -6.71 -11.74 10.54
N ARG A 147 -5.87 -12.69 10.98
CA ARG A 147 -4.62 -12.38 11.67
C ARG A 147 -3.69 -11.55 10.81
N ALA A 148 -3.54 -11.90 9.53
CA ALA A 148 -2.70 -11.17 8.60
C ALA A 148 -3.20 -9.73 8.37
N VAL A 149 -4.51 -9.55 8.13
CA VAL A 149 -5.12 -8.22 7.98
C VAL A 149 -4.94 -7.39 9.26
N MET A 150 -5.16 -7.98 10.43
CA MET A 150 -4.98 -7.28 11.71
C MET A 150 -3.52 -6.90 11.95
N ALA A 151 -2.56 -7.74 11.55
CA ALA A 151 -1.13 -7.41 11.63
C ALA A 151 -0.78 -6.21 10.75
N VAL A 152 -1.30 -6.15 9.52
CA VAL A 152 -1.12 -4.99 8.62
C VAL A 152 -1.72 -3.72 9.24
N ILE A 153 -2.94 -3.80 9.77
CA ILE A 153 -3.59 -2.66 10.42
C ILE A 153 -2.79 -2.18 11.63
N ALA A 154 -2.29 -3.11 12.46
CA ALA A 154 -1.46 -2.77 13.62
C ALA A 154 -0.14 -2.12 13.20
N TRP A 155 0.53 -2.66 12.18
CA TRP A 155 1.74 -2.08 11.60
C TRP A 155 1.52 -0.65 11.12
N LEU A 156 0.44 -0.41 10.37
CA LEU A 156 0.11 0.91 9.84
C LEU A 156 -0.26 1.93 10.93
N LYS A 157 -0.67 1.46 12.11
CA LYS A 157 -1.05 2.31 13.24
C LYS A 157 0.03 2.47 14.31
N ARG A 158 1.24 1.93 14.09
CA ARG A 158 2.30 1.91 15.11
C ARG A 158 2.72 3.30 15.62
N ASP A 159 2.54 4.34 14.81
CA ASP A 159 2.96 5.72 15.09
C ASP A 159 1.78 6.68 15.40
N LEU A 160 0.55 6.16 15.57
CA LEU A 160 -0.68 6.94 15.81
C LEU A 160 -1.12 6.97 17.27
#